data_AF-A0A7C4MSD9-F1
#
_entry.id   AF-A0A7C4MSD9-F1
#
_cell.length_a   1.000
_cell.length_b   1.000
_cell.length_c   1.000
_cell.angle_alpha   90.00
_cell.angle_beta   90.00
_cell.angle_gamma   90.00
#
_symmetry.space_group_name_H-M   'P 1'
#
loop_
_entity.id
_entity.type
_entity.pdbx_description
1 polymer ?
#
loop_
_entity_poly.entity_id
_entity_poly.type
_entity_poly.pdbx_seq_one_letter_code
_entity_poly.pdbx_strand_id
1 'polypeptide(L)'
;MAKVKSALEIALEKAGKIATFTREERQRMQDEEKLMAVLREFYQGKMDSSGLWRALKGSKPSLLREAQVNLINTFGAGMLPEDFDARKQAILALETLKDRQNTAVIEAGLNSVGVLLRDYQEMKEKAAEDLKRQLEAHPQLRMKPVRTPDGKTVMKMMVSVDEEVKKRLSDFLAEQEEQFNQEFAELIAELKDQVT
;
A
#
# COMPACT_ATOMS: atom_id res chain seq x y z
N MET A 1 7.75 -13.20 -39.29
CA MET A 1 6.73 -13.12 -38.22
C MET A 1 6.42 -11.65 -37.97
N ALA A 2 5.18 -11.21 -38.11
CA ALA A 2 4.80 -9.82 -37.85
C ALA A 2 4.78 -9.57 -36.32
N LYS A 3 5.43 -8.50 -35.86
CA LYS A 3 5.38 -8.09 -34.45
C LYS A 3 3.95 -7.64 -34.12
N VAL A 4 3.33 -8.30 -33.14
CA VAL A 4 2.04 -7.86 -32.57
C VAL A 4 2.28 -6.56 -31.80
N LYS A 5 1.52 -5.52 -32.11
CA LYS A 5 1.60 -4.20 -31.48
C LYS A 5 0.91 -4.21 -30.11
N SER A 6 1.47 -3.47 -29.17
CA SER A 6 0.94 -3.27 -27.81
C SER A 6 -0.38 -2.47 -27.84
N ALA A 7 -1.22 -2.60 -26.81
CA ALA A 7 -2.47 -1.83 -26.72
C ALA A 7 -2.20 -0.32 -26.58
N LEU A 8 -1.13 0.03 -25.85
CA LEU A 8 -0.65 1.41 -25.72
C LEU A 8 -0.05 1.91 -27.05
N GLU A 9 0.70 1.08 -27.78
CA GLU A 9 1.20 1.41 -29.13
C GLU A 9 0.03 1.74 -30.06
N ILE A 10 -1.04 0.94 -30.07
CA ILE A 10 -2.22 1.21 -30.91
C ILE A 10 -2.90 2.54 -30.52
N ALA A 11 -3.00 2.85 -29.22
CA ALA A 11 -3.56 4.11 -28.74
C ALA A 11 -2.70 5.32 -29.11
N LEU A 12 -1.36 5.18 -29.05
CA LEU A 12 -0.41 6.24 -29.38
C LEU A 12 -0.22 6.44 -30.90
N GLU A 13 -0.39 5.38 -31.71
CA GLU A 13 -0.45 5.46 -33.18
C GLU A 13 -1.64 6.30 -33.61
N LYS A 14 -2.81 6.03 -33.02
CA LYS A 14 -4.03 6.81 -33.23
C LYS A 14 -3.88 8.26 -32.77
N ALA A 15 -3.01 8.53 -31.80
CA ALA A 15 -2.71 9.87 -31.32
C ALA A 15 -1.59 10.60 -32.11
N GLY A 16 -1.04 9.98 -33.16
CA GLY A 16 0.02 10.59 -34.00
C GLY A 16 1.40 10.71 -33.33
N LYS A 17 1.63 10.02 -32.20
CA LYS A 17 2.86 10.15 -31.38
C LYS A 17 3.93 9.10 -31.67
N ILE A 18 3.74 8.21 -32.65
CA ILE A 18 4.61 7.05 -32.89
C ILE A 18 5.94 7.35 -33.59
N ALA A 19 6.08 8.50 -34.24
CA ALA A 19 7.30 8.82 -34.98
C ALA A 19 8.57 9.00 -34.10
N THR A 20 8.45 9.08 -32.77
CA THR A 20 9.55 9.51 -31.89
C THR A 20 10.24 8.43 -31.07
N PHE A 21 9.75 7.17 -31.03
CA PHE A 21 10.34 6.16 -30.14
C PHE A 21 11.36 5.23 -30.83
N THR A 22 12.54 5.17 -30.21
CA THR A 22 13.63 4.25 -30.51
C THR A 22 13.22 2.79 -30.29
N ARG A 23 13.99 1.86 -30.87
CA ARG A 23 13.75 0.41 -30.69
C ARG A 23 13.84 -0.02 -29.22
N GLU A 24 14.70 0.64 -28.46
CA GLU A 24 14.91 0.37 -27.03
C GLU A 24 13.73 0.83 -26.19
N GLU A 25 13.17 2.01 -26.48
CA GLU A 25 11.95 2.51 -25.81
C GLU A 25 10.75 1.60 -26.06
N ARG A 26 10.57 1.12 -27.30
CA ARG A 26 9.50 0.17 -27.60
C ARG A 26 9.66 -1.15 -26.85
N GLN A 27 10.89 -1.65 -26.72
CA GLN A 27 11.14 -2.86 -25.96
C GLN A 27 10.86 -2.66 -24.48
N ARG A 28 11.22 -1.51 -23.91
CA ARG A 28 10.89 -1.16 -22.52
C ARG A 28 9.38 -1.15 -22.28
N MET A 29 8.61 -0.49 -23.14
CA MET A 29 7.15 -0.47 -23.04
C MET A 29 6.53 -1.88 -23.10
N GLN A 30 7.04 -2.74 -23.97
CA GLN A 30 6.57 -4.13 -24.05
C GLN A 30 6.94 -4.96 -22.82
N ASP A 31 8.13 -4.73 -22.26
CA ASP A 31 8.58 -5.41 -21.05
C ASP A 31 7.73 -4.95 -19.84
N GLU A 32 7.41 -3.65 -19.73
CA GLU A 32 6.54 -3.05 -18.71
C GLU A 32 5.10 -3.56 -18.81
N GLU A 33 4.50 -3.58 -20.00
CA GLU A 33 3.14 -4.12 -20.18
C GLU A 33 3.02 -5.59 -19.73
N LYS A 34 4.04 -6.40 -20.06
CA LYS A 34 4.08 -7.81 -19.62
C LYS A 34 4.23 -7.92 -18.11
N LEU A 35 5.10 -7.11 -17.51
CA LEU A 35 5.26 -7.07 -16.07
C LEU A 35 3.95 -6.72 -15.38
N MET A 36 3.25 -5.68 -15.85
CA MET A 36 1.97 -5.26 -15.29
C MET A 36 0.89 -6.33 -15.41
N ALA A 37 0.88 -7.09 -16.51
CA ALA A 37 -0.03 -8.22 -16.67
C ALA A 37 0.23 -9.32 -15.61
N VAL A 38 1.50 -9.67 -15.40
CA VAL A 38 1.91 -10.68 -14.40
C VAL A 38 1.60 -10.20 -12.98
N LEU A 39 1.97 -8.96 -12.63
CA LEU A 39 1.70 -8.38 -11.31
C LEU A 39 0.20 -8.30 -11.02
N ARG A 40 -0.64 -8.01 -12.03
CA ARG A 40 -2.09 -8.02 -11.87
C ARG A 40 -2.63 -9.40 -11.47
N GLU A 41 -2.11 -10.47 -12.07
CA GLU A 41 -2.52 -11.83 -11.68
C GLU A 41 -2.12 -12.14 -10.23
N PHE A 42 -0.92 -11.72 -9.82
CA PHE A 42 -0.48 -11.82 -8.43
C PHE A 42 -1.39 -11.04 -7.47
N TYR A 43 -1.68 -9.76 -7.76
CA TYR A 43 -2.57 -8.94 -6.93
C TYR A 43 -4.01 -9.45 -6.86
N GLN A 44 -4.47 -10.18 -7.88
CA GLN A 44 -5.78 -10.84 -7.89
C GLN A 44 -5.79 -12.18 -7.15
N GLY A 45 -4.67 -12.59 -6.55
CA GLY A 45 -4.52 -13.88 -5.87
C GLY A 45 -4.54 -15.08 -6.83
N LYS A 46 -4.37 -14.86 -8.14
CA LYS A 46 -4.34 -15.94 -9.14
C LYS A 46 -3.01 -16.68 -9.15
N MET A 47 -1.96 -16.08 -8.57
CA MET A 47 -0.68 -16.71 -8.34
C MET A 47 -0.08 -16.27 -7.00
N ASP A 48 0.72 -17.14 -6.41
CA ASP A 48 1.49 -16.90 -5.20
C ASP A 48 2.91 -16.37 -5.53
N SER A 49 3.72 -16.12 -4.50
CA SER A 49 5.11 -15.67 -4.65
C SER A 49 5.94 -16.63 -5.50
N SER A 50 5.68 -17.95 -5.40
CA SER A 50 6.33 -18.97 -6.22
C SER A 50 5.91 -18.90 -7.69
N GLY A 51 4.64 -18.63 -7.97
CA GLY A 51 4.11 -18.40 -9.30
C GLY A 51 4.70 -17.16 -9.95
N LEU A 52 4.76 -16.05 -9.20
CA LEU A 52 5.39 -14.82 -9.66
C LEU A 52 6.88 -15.02 -9.97
N TRP A 53 7.59 -15.74 -9.10
CA TRP A 53 8.99 -16.13 -9.31
C TRP A 53 9.17 -16.91 -10.62
N ARG A 54 8.31 -17.92 -10.87
CA ARG A 54 8.37 -18.73 -12.10
C ARG A 54 8.10 -17.87 -13.34
N ALA A 55 7.13 -16.95 -13.26
CA ALA A 55 6.76 -16.08 -14.37
C ALA A 55 7.88 -15.09 -14.74
N LEU A 56 8.66 -14.62 -13.76
CA LEU A 56 9.73 -13.65 -13.97
C LEU A 56 11.13 -14.28 -14.07
N LYS A 57 11.26 -15.61 -13.97
CA LYS A 57 12.54 -16.31 -14.11
C LYS A 57 13.19 -16.06 -15.47
N GLY A 58 14.46 -15.67 -15.48
CA GLY A 58 15.21 -15.34 -16.69
C GLY A 58 14.94 -13.94 -17.24
N SER A 59 14.14 -13.13 -16.53
CA SER A 59 13.97 -11.71 -16.84
C SER A 59 15.25 -10.92 -16.59
N LYS A 60 15.36 -9.77 -17.24
CA LYS A 60 16.48 -8.84 -17.05
C LYS A 60 16.47 -8.29 -15.61
N PRO A 61 17.63 -7.98 -15.01
CA PRO A 61 17.71 -7.41 -13.66
C PRO A 61 16.86 -6.14 -13.48
N SER A 62 16.78 -5.27 -14.49
CA SER A 62 15.95 -4.06 -14.44
C SER A 62 14.46 -4.36 -14.29
N LEU A 63 13.95 -5.43 -14.91
CA LEU A 63 12.55 -5.83 -14.82
C LEU A 63 12.23 -6.44 -13.44
N LEU A 64 13.18 -7.21 -12.88
CA LEU A 64 13.06 -7.74 -11.52
C LEU A 64 13.03 -6.62 -10.48
N ARG A 65 13.91 -5.62 -10.64
CA ARG A 65 13.92 -4.41 -9.81
C ARG A 65 12.57 -3.68 -9.90
N GLU A 66 12.07 -3.47 -11.11
CA GLU A 66 10.80 -2.80 -11.32
C GLU A 66 9.64 -3.57 -10.68
N ALA A 67 9.63 -4.90 -10.79
CA ALA A 67 8.65 -5.75 -10.11
C ALA A 67 8.68 -5.58 -8.59
N GLN A 68 9.87 -5.60 -7.98
CA GLN A 68 10.04 -5.38 -6.54
C GLN A 68 9.59 -3.98 -6.12
N VAL A 69 9.95 -2.93 -6.87
CA VAL A 69 9.51 -1.56 -6.59
C VAL A 69 7.98 -1.43 -6.66
N ASN A 70 7.33 -2.08 -7.63
CA ASN A 70 5.87 -2.10 -7.72
C ASN A 70 5.23 -2.79 -6.52
N LEU A 71 5.78 -3.92 -6.06
CA LEU A 71 5.32 -4.58 -4.83
C LEU A 71 5.46 -3.67 -3.60
N ILE A 72 6.63 -3.02 -3.44
CA ILE A 72 6.89 -2.08 -2.35
C ILE A 72 5.91 -0.88 -2.39
N ASN A 73 5.62 -0.35 -3.58
CA ASN A 73 4.69 0.76 -3.75
C ASN A 73 3.24 0.44 -3.32
N THR A 74 2.91 -0.84 -3.16
CA THR A 74 1.59 -1.23 -2.65
C THR A 74 1.49 -1.26 -1.14
N PHE A 75 2.60 -1.17 -0.40
CA PHE A 75 2.57 -1.05 1.05
C PHE A 75 1.86 0.23 1.49
N GLY A 76 1.10 0.15 2.57
CA GLY A 76 0.41 1.30 3.13
C GLY A 76 -0.23 0.97 4.47
N ALA A 77 -0.59 2.01 5.21
CA ALA A 77 -1.09 1.90 6.58
C ALA A 77 -2.24 0.89 6.73
N GLY A 78 -3.18 0.86 5.79
CA GLY A 78 -4.35 -0.02 5.83
C GLY A 78 -4.14 -1.43 5.25
N MET A 79 -2.90 -1.84 4.98
CA MET A 79 -2.60 -3.16 4.44
C MET A 79 -2.91 -4.26 5.46
N LEU A 80 -3.53 -5.35 5.01
CA LEU A 80 -3.75 -6.52 5.84
C LEU A 80 -2.45 -7.31 6.06
N PRO A 81 -2.26 -7.97 7.21
CA PRO A 81 -1.05 -8.76 7.48
C PRO A 81 -0.76 -9.82 6.42
N GLU A 82 -1.78 -10.52 5.94
CA GLU A 82 -1.64 -11.58 4.94
C GLU A 82 -1.20 -11.01 3.58
N ASP A 83 -1.72 -9.83 3.24
CA ASP A 83 -1.34 -9.08 2.05
C ASP A 83 0.11 -8.61 2.10
N PHE A 84 0.55 -8.16 3.27
CA PHE A 84 1.93 -7.77 3.52
C PHE A 84 2.88 -8.96 3.39
N ASP A 85 2.55 -10.08 4.04
CA ASP A 85 3.37 -11.29 4.00
C ASP A 85 3.49 -11.85 2.57
N ALA A 86 2.40 -11.90 1.81
CA ALA A 86 2.44 -12.34 0.41
C ALA A 86 3.40 -11.49 -0.43
N ARG A 87 3.38 -10.16 -0.27
CA ARG A 87 4.25 -9.22 -0.96
C ARG A 87 5.69 -9.32 -0.48
N LYS A 88 5.93 -9.44 0.83
CA LYS A 88 7.25 -9.68 1.41
C LYS A 88 7.88 -10.93 0.80
N GLN A 89 7.16 -12.05 0.78
CA GLN A 89 7.64 -13.30 0.19
C GLN A 89 7.90 -13.16 -1.31
N ALA A 90 7.05 -12.42 -2.03
CA ALA A 90 7.24 -12.14 -3.45
C ALA A 90 8.51 -11.32 -3.72
N ILE A 91 8.75 -10.26 -2.95
CA ILE A 91 9.95 -9.40 -3.08
C ILE A 91 11.23 -10.22 -2.84
N LEU A 92 11.25 -11.04 -1.78
CA LEU A 92 12.38 -11.90 -1.45
C LEU A 92 12.60 -12.99 -2.50
N ALA A 93 11.52 -13.60 -3.00
CA ALA A 93 11.62 -14.58 -4.08
C ALA A 93 12.26 -13.93 -5.32
N LEU A 94 11.79 -12.75 -5.75
CA LEU A 94 12.35 -12.05 -6.90
C LEU A 94 13.82 -11.65 -6.69
N GLU A 95 14.23 -11.37 -5.46
CA GLU A 95 15.63 -11.08 -5.15
C GLU A 95 16.54 -12.28 -5.46
N THR A 96 16.07 -13.51 -5.23
CA THR A 96 16.84 -14.73 -5.55
C THR A 96 17.10 -14.94 -7.04
N LEU A 97 16.38 -14.24 -7.93
CA LEU A 97 16.58 -14.30 -9.37
C LEU A 97 17.72 -13.39 -9.86
N LYS A 98 18.24 -12.52 -9.01
CA LYS A 98 19.34 -11.61 -9.35
C LYS A 98 20.70 -12.27 -9.17
N ASP A 99 21.66 -11.84 -9.98
CA ASP A 99 23.06 -12.28 -9.89
C ASP A 99 23.74 -11.78 -8.60
N ARG A 100 23.40 -10.56 -8.18
CA ARG A 100 23.83 -9.97 -6.91
C ARG A 100 22.61 -9.83 -6.00
N GLN A 101 22.62 -10.58 -4.91
CA GLN A 101 21.49 -10.67 -4.00
C GLN A 101 21.78 -9.90 -2.72
N ASN A 102 20.82 -9.08 -2.29
CA ASN A 102 20.83 -8.37 -1.02
C ASN A 102 19.74 -8.92 -0.07
N THR A 103 19.38 -10.21 -0.21
CA THR A 103 18.24 -10.84 0.46
C THR A 103 18.16 -10.55 1.95
N ALA A 104 19.26 -10.68 2.69
CA ALA A 104 19.27 -10.44 4.13
C ALA A 104 18.98 -8.97 4.51
N VAL A 105 19.51 -8.02 3.73
CA VAL A 105 19.30 -6.58 3.95
C VAL A 105 17.86 -6.21 3.63
N ILE A 106 17.35 -6.68 2.48
CA ILE A 106 15.97 -6.47 2.06
C ILE A 106 14.99 -7.11 3.06
N GLU A 107 15.29 -8.30 3.57
CA GLU A 107 14.46 -8.96 4.58
C GLU A 107 14.42 -8.16 5.88
N ALA A 108 15.55 -7.62 6.34
CA ALA A 108 15.59 -6.74 7.51
C ALA A 108 14.78 -5.45 7.31
N GLY A 109 14.88 -4.83 6.13
CA GLY A 109 14.06 -3.67 5.77
C GLY A 109 12.56 -3.99 5.75
N LEU A 110 12.17 -5.10 5.12
CA LEU A 110 10.79 -5.59 5.13
C LEU A 110 10.29 -5.88 6.54
N ASN A 111 11.09 -6.51 7.40
CA ASN A 111 10.71 -6.75 8.79
C ASN A 111 10.44 -5.44 9.54
N SER A 112 11.26 -4.42 9.30
CA SER A 112 11.09 -3.10 9.91
C SER A 112 9.78 -2.43 9.46
N VAL A 113 9.46 -2.49 8.16
CA VAL A 113 8.16 -2.03 7.62
C VAL A 113 7.00 -2.80 8.26
N GLY A 114 7.13 -4.13 8.39
CA GLY A 114 6.09 -4.97 8.99
C GLY A 114 5.83 -4.64 10.45
N VAL A 115 6.87 -4.38 11.24
CA VAL A 115 6.75 -3.92 12.62
C VAL A 115 6.04 -2.57 12.67
N LEU A 116 6.45 -1.59 11.87
CA LEU A 116 5.83 -0.27 11.84
C LEU A 116 4.33 -0.32 11.49
N LEU A 117 3.95 -1.13 10.48
CA LEU A 117 2.55 -1.31 10.09
C LEU A 117 1.72 -1.96 11.22
N ARG A 118 2.27 -2.97 11.88
CA ARG A 118 1.59 -3.65 13.00
C ARG A 118 1.42 -2.69 14.18
N ASP A 119 2.48 -2.00 14.56
CA ASP A 119 2.46 -1.08 15.71
C ASP A 119 1.45 0.07 15.46
N TYR A 120 1.33 0.55 14.22
CA TYR A 120 0.30 1.51 13.83
C TYR A 120 -1.14 0.96 13.96
N GLN A 121 -1.37 -0.28 13.52
CA GLN A 121 -2.69 -0.92 13.67
C GLN A 121 -3.05 -1.17 15.13
N GLU A 122 -2.13 -1.70 15.93
CA GLU A 122 -2.33 -1.93 17.37
C GLU A 122 -2.64 -0.63 18.11
N MET A 123 -1.92 0.46 17.78
CA MET A 123 -2.17 1.79 18.33
C MET A 123 -3.59 2.26 18.00
N LYS A 124 -4.03 2.12 16.74
CA LYS A 124 -5.36 2.53 16.29
C LYS A 124 -6.47 1.73 16.97
N GLU A 125 -6.31 0.41 17.07
CA GLU A 125 -7.28 -0.48 17.73
C GLU A 125 -7.41 -0.14 19.22
N LYS A 126 -6.27 0.02 19.91
CA LYS A 126 -6.25 0.40 21.32
C LYS A 126 -6.90 1.75 21.56
N ALA A 127 -6.60 2.76 20.74
CA ALA A 127 -7.22 4.07 20.84
C ALA A 127 -8.74 4.01 20.64
N ALA A 128 -9.21 3.22 19.69
CA ALA A 128 -10.64 3.02 19.45
C ALA A 128 -11.33 2.36 20.65
N GLU A 129 -10.72 1.32 21.23
CA GLU A 129 -11.26 0.61 22.39
C GLU A 129 -11.28 1.51 23.64
N ASP A 130 -10.21 2.25 23.90
CA ASP A 130 -10.11 3.17 25.04
C ASP A 130 -11.16 4.29 24.93
N LEU A 131 -11.32 4.89 23.74
CA LEU A 131 -12.37 5.88 23.48
C LEU A 131 -13.77 5.32 23.71
N LYS A 132 -14.03 4.08 23.25
CA LYS A 132 -15.32 3.41 23.44
C LYS A 132 -15.62 3.23 24.93
N ARG A 133 -14.66 2.67 25.69
CA ARG A 133 -14.79 2.46 27.14
C ARG A 133 -15.06 3.77 27.89
N GLN A 134 -14.37 4.85 27.53
CA GLN A 134 -14.58 6.17 28.14
C GLN A 134 -15.98 6.73 27.87
N LEU A 135 -16.48 6.60 26.65
CA LEU A 135 -17.80 7.13 26.25
C LEU A 135 -18.97 6.29 26.81
N GLU A 136 -18.74 5.01 27.07
CA GLU A 136 -19.67 4.13 27.78
C GLU A 136 -19.70 4.47 29.28
N ALA A 137 -18.53 4.69 29.90
CA ALA A 137 -18.43 5.07 31.32
C ALA A 137 -18.90 6.50 31.62
N HIS A 138 -18.85 7.39 30.63
CA HIS A 138 -19.20 8.81 30.80
C HIS A 138 -20.17 9.30 29.70
N PRO A 139 -21.46 8.93 29.76
CA PRO A 139 -22.45 9.31 28.74
C PRO A 139 -22.61 10.82 28.53
N GLN A 140 -22.26 11.65 29.53
CA GLN A 140 -22.25 13.10 29.43
C GLN A 140 -21.32 13.64 28.33
N LEU A 141 -20.25 12.89 27.99
CA LEU A 141 -19.30 13.26 26.94
C LEU A 141 -19.92 13.23 25.53
N ARG A 142 -21.12 12.66 25.38
CA ARG A 142 -21.88 12.56 24.12
C ARG A 142 -23.09 13.49 24.08
N MET A 143 -23.24 14.38 25.07
CA MET A 143 -24.34 15.34 25.10
C MET A 143 -24.03 16.55 24.23
N LYS A 144 -25.01 17.02 23.46
CA LYS A 144 -24.93 18.26 22.67
C LYS A 144 -26.02 19.25 23.11
N PRO A 145 -25.73 20.56 23.08
CA PRO A 145 -26.73 21.59 23.33
C PRO A 145 -27.76 21.63 22.19
N VAL A 146 -29.04 21.61 22.53
CA VAL A 146 -30.17 21.67 21.58
C VAL A 146 -31.14 22.75 22.02
N ARG A 147 -31.56 23.61 21.08
CA ARG A 147 -32.64 24.57 21.33
C ARG A 147 -33.99 23.86 21.29
N THR A 148 -34.78 24.00 22.35
CA THR A 148 -36.18 23.55 22.38
C THR A 148 -37.07 24.53 21.62
N PRO A 149 -38.28 24.11 21.21
CA PRO A 149 -39.26 25.01 20.58
C PRO A 149 -39.56 26.27 21.41
N ASP A 150 -39.38 26.16 22.73
CA ASP A 150 -39.59 27.22 23.73
C ASP A 150 -38.35 28.13 23.92
N GLY A 151 -37.34 28.00 23.05
CA GLY A 151 -36.14 28.85 23.02
C GLY A 151 -35.07 28.51 24.06
N LYS A 152 -35.28 27.51 24.92
CA LYS A 152 -34.31 27.07 25.94
C LYS A 152 -33.25 26.15 25.34
N THR A 153 -32.00 26.27 25.80
CA THR A 153 -30.95 25.32 25.46
C THR A 153 -30.93 24.18 26.49
N VAL A 154 -31.10 22.95 26.03
CA VAL A 154 -31.01 21.73 26.85
C VAL A 154 -29.94 20.80 26.30
N MET A 155 -29.25 20.07 27.18
CA MET A 155 -28.30 19.04 26.76
C MET A 155 -29.07 17.76 26.41
N LYS A 156 -28.91 17.25 25.18
CA LYS A 156 -29.48 15.97 24.75
C LYS A 156 -28.39 15.03 24.24
N MET A 157 -28.56 13.74 24.52
CA MET A 157 -27.78 12.69 23.91
C MET A 157 -28.25 12.55 22.46
N MET A 158 -27.42 12.98 21.51
CA MET A 158 -27.76 12.96 20.07
C MET A 158 -26.84 12.08 19.24
N VAL A 159 -25.71 11.63 19.79
CA VAL A 159 -24.69 10.88 19.06
C VAL A 159 -24.53 9.50 19.70
N SER A 160 -24.47 8.47 18.86
CA SER A 160 -24.18 7.10 19.31
C SER A 160 -22.75 7.02 19.85
N VAL A 161 -22.44 5.95 20.61
CA VAL A 161 -21.05 5.71 21.05
C VAL A 161 -20.15 5.56 19.82
N ASP A 162 -20.56 4.76 18.84
CA ASP A 162 -19.74 4.46 17.66
C ASP A 162 -19.45 5.69 16.79
N GLU A 163 -20.43 6.58 16.61
CA GLU A 163 -20.24 7.82 15.84
C GLU A 163 -19.25 8.77 16.53
N GLU A 164 -19.34 8.90 17.86
CA GLU A 164 -18.44 9.76 18.62
C GLU A 164 -17.02 9.16 18.71
N VAL A 165 -16.89 7.84 18.86
CA VAL A 165 -15.60 7.12 18.77
C VAL A 165 -14.96 7.39 17.41
N LYS A 166 -15.70 7.20 16.31
CA LYS A 166 -15.16 7.39 14.95
C LYS A 166 -14.64 8.81 14.76
N LYS A 167 -15.39 9.82 15.24
CA LYS A 167 -14.97 11.21 15.13
C LYS A 167 -13.67 11.47 15.92
N ARG A 168 -13.65 11.12 17.21
CA ARG A 168 -12.48 11.37 18.07
C ARG A 168 -11.25 10.57 17.64
N LEU A 169 -11.45 9.35 17.15
CA LEU A 169 -10.39 8.54 16.60
C LEU A 169 -9.80 9.21 15.35
N SER A 170 -10.63 9.79 14.48
CA SER A 170 -10.14 10.53 13.31
C SER A 170 -9.28 11.72 13.72
N ASP A 171 -9.68 12.48 14.74
CA ASP A 171 -8.93 13.63 15.25
C ASP A 171 -7.58 13.18 15.83
N PHE A 172 -7.59 12.10 16.63
CA PHE A 172 -6.37 11.51 17.20
C PHE A 172 -5.41 10.97 16.13
N LEU A 173 -5.93 10.26 15.13
CA LEU A 173 -5.11 9.72 14.05
C LEU A 173 -4.48 10.83 13.19
N ALA A 174 -5.15 11.96 12.99
CA ALA A 174 -4.59 13.07 12.24
C ALA A 174 -3.26 13.58 12.83
N GLU A 175 -3.09 13.52 14.15
CA GLU A 175 -1.84 13.89 14.83
C GLU A 175 -0.77 12.79 14.74
N GLN A 176 -1.19 11.52 14.80
CA GLN A 176 -0.27 10.37 14.78
C GLN A 176 0.18 9.97 13.36
N GLU A 177 -0.63 10.27 12.35
CA GLU A 177 -0.36 9.95 10.95
C GLU A 177 0.86 10.69 10.41
N GLU A 178 1.17 11.90 10.89
CA GLU A 178 2.35 12.63 10.42
C GLU A 178 3.65 11.89 10.75
N GLN A 179 3.82 11.46 12.01
CA GLN A 179 4.99 10.71 12.43
C GLN A 179 5.08 9.36 11.71
N PHE A 180 3.97 8.60 11.67
CA PHE A 180 3.93 7.32 10.97
C PHE A 180 4.30 7.48 9.49
N ASN A 181 3.72 8.48 8.80
CA ASN A 181 3.96 8.67 7.37
C ASN A 181 5.41 9.06 7.08
N GLN A 182 6.05 9.84 7.97
CA GLN A 182 7.46 10.18 7.83
C GLN A 182 8.34 8.94 7.96
N GLU A 183 8.23 8.20 9.07
CA GLU A 183 9.02 6.98 9.30
C GLU A 183 8.77 5.93 8.21
N PHE A 184 7.52 5.78 7.79
CA PHE A 184 7.14 4.86 6.72
C PHE A 184 7.77 5.29 5.38
N ALA A 185 7.73 6.58 5.03
CA ALA A 185 8.32 7.07 3.79
C ALA A 185 9.84 6.86 3.75
N GLU A 186 10.53 7.06 4.88
CA GLU A 186 11.97 6.82 5.02
C GLU A 186 12.30 5.34 4.80
N LEU A 187 11.60 4.43 5.51
CA LEU A 187 11.80 2.98 5.33
C LEU A 187 11.51 2.51 3.90
N ILE A 188 10.46 3.04 3.27
CA ILE A 188 10.11 2.70 1.88
C ILE A 188 11.16 3.20 0.90
N ALA A 189 11.71 4.40 1.11
CA ALA A 189 12.77 4.95 0.27
C ALA A 189 14.05 4.09 0.38
N GLU A 190 14.48 3.77 1.61
CA GLU A 190 15.65 2.91 1.83
C GLU A 190 15.46 1.53 1.21
N LEU A 191 14.28 0.92 1.37
CA LEU A 191 14.00 -0.40 0.80
C LEU A 191 14.04 -0.38 -0.74
N LYS A 192 13.55 0.69 -1.37
CA LYS A 192 13.63 0.87 -2.83
C LYS A 192 15.07 1.00 -3.33
N ASP A 193 15.92 1.66 -2.55
CA ASP A 193 17.33 1.77 -2.88
C ASP A 193 18.05 0.41 -2.76
N GLN A 194 17.68 -0.40 -1.76
CA GLN A 194 18.27 -1.73 -1.53
C GLN A 194 17.92 -2.76 -2.60
N VAL A 195 16.75 -2.65 -3.25
CA VAL A 195 16.34 -3.55 -4.35
C VAL A 195 16.93 -3.14 -5.71
N THR A 196 17.84 -2.16 -5.74
CA THR A 196 18.48 -1.66 -6.97
C THR A 196 19.42 -2.67 -7.63
#